data_AF-A0A6V7TWH0-F1
#
_entry.id   AF-A0A6V7TWH0-F1
#
_cell.length_a   1.000
_cell.length_b   1.000
_cell.length_c   1.000
_cell.angle_alpha   90.00
_cell.angle_beta   90.00
_cell.angle_gamma   90.00
#
_symmetry.space_group_name_H-M   'P 1'
#
loop_
_entity.id
_entity.type
_entity.pdbx_description
1 polymer ?
#
loop_
_entity_poly.entity_id
_entity_poly.type
_entity_poly.pdbx_seq_one_letter_code
_entity_poly.pdbx_strand_id
1 'polypeptide(L)'
;MNLFHLKQQFKFCYRHVSNYYFRPQPRPYKRRVYESALAPILPKQLEEEIKQLNNPYNIYATSSPQKEFFGENEFSLYELALIEKLNKWIKTEGFRLMAICHTNFVKEDVLWLAKNKFRLEGIEFCDYPSKILKKVFENSPYQNLSNFLIDECTCPLFGKEAENISVLFNQCSQYSWIFPIG
;
A
#
# COMPACT_ATOMS: atom_id res chain seq x y z
N MET A 1 20.53 -14.99 57.39
CA MET A 1 19.94 -13.75 56.87
C MET A 1 20.22 -13.68 55.38
N ASN A 2 19.15 -13.71 54.59
CA ASN A 2 19.14 -13.74 53.14
C ASN A 2 19.49 -12.37 52.55
N LEU A 3 20.40 -12.32 51.59
CA LEU A 3 20.44 -11.25 50.58
C LEU A 3 20.68 -11.90 49.21
N PHE A 4 19.57 -12.15 48.52
CA PHE A 4 19.53 -12.45 47.09
C PHE A 4 20.09 -11.25 46.32
N HIS A 5 21.32 -11.35 45.81
CA HIS A 5 21.73 -10.48 44.70
C HIS A 5 21.27 -11.11 43.39
N LEU A 6 20.08 -10.71 42.96
CA LEU A 6 19.57 -10.90 41.61
C LEU A 6 20.58 -10.33 40.61
N LYS A 7 21.39 -11.20 39.98
CA LYS A 7 22.04 -10.88 38.71
C LYS A 7 20.95 -10.79 37.65
N GLN A 8 20.36 -9.60 37.48
CA GLN A 8 19.58 -9.29 36.30
C GLN A 8 20.52 -9.30 35.09
N GLN A 9 20.59 -10.44 34.41
CA GLN A 9 21.13 -10.49 33.06
C GLN A 9 20.12 -9.80 32.15
N PHE A 10 20.36 -8.53 31.83
CA PHE A 10 19.67 -7.87 30.74
C PHE A 10 20.02 -8.60 29.43
N LYS A 11 19.12 -9.48 28.98
CA LYS A 11 19.15 -10.03 27.61
C LYS A 11 18.82 -8.89 26.65
N PHE A 12 19.83 -8.18 26.19
CA PHE A 12 19.70 -7.35 25.00
C PHE A 12 19.52 -8.28 23.80
N CYS A 13 18.30 -8.37 23.28
CA CYS A 13 18.03 -8.97 21.98
C CYS A 13 18.69 -8.11 20.89
N TYR A 14 19.96 -8.40 20.58
CA TYR A 14 20.59 -7.88 19.38
C TYR A 14 19.92 -8.53 18.15
N ARG A 15 19.08 -7.76 17.44
CA ARG A 15 18.72 -8.07 16.05
C ARG A 15 20.03 -8.30 15.29
N HIS A 16 20.22 -9.50 14.76
CA HIS A 16 21.38 -9.85 13.95
C HIS A 16 21.25 -9.16 12.60
N VAL A 17 21.88 -7.99 12.46
CA VAL A 17 22.08 -7.32 11.17
C VAL A 17 23.30 -7.97 10.49
N SER A 18 23.28 -8.07 9.16
CA SER A 18 24.30 -8.73 8.34
C SER A 18 25.74 -8.29 8.66
N ASN A 19 26.68 -9.22 8.67
CA ASN A 19 28.12 -8.98 8.91
C ASN A 19 28.82 -8.21 7.77
N TYR A 20 28.09 -7.69 6.77
CA TYR A 20 28.66 -7.04 5.58
C TYR A 20 29.29 -5.67 5.90
N TYR A 21 28.91 -5.06 7.02
CA TYR A 21 29.47 -3.79 7.48
C TYR A 21 30.39 -4.05 8.67
N PHE A 22 31.64 -3.56 8.58
CA PHE A 22 32.53 -3.51 9.74
C PHE A 22 31.83 -2.73 10.85
N ARG A 23 31.57 -3.39 11.99
CA ARG A 23 31.05 -2.69 13.17
C ARG A 23 32.05 -1.61 13.53
N PRO A 24 31.62 -0.36 13.76
CA PRO A 24 32.55 0.67 14.21
C PRO A 24 33.16 0.21 15.54
N GLN A 25 34.47 -0.02 15.55
CA GLN A 25 35.20 -0.29 16.79
C GLN A 25 35.12 0.96 17.68
N PRO A 26 34.97 0.81 19.00
CA PRO A 26 34.92 1.96 19.90
C PRO A 26 36.23 2.76 19.78
N ARG A 27 36.13 4.06 19.50
CA ARG A 27 37.31 4.92 19.37
C ARG A 27 38.07 5.02 20.71
N PRO A 28 39.41 5.22 20.70
CA PRO A 28 40.19 5.43 21.93
C PRO A 28 39.61 6.54 22.81
N TYR A 29 39.75 6.40 24.14
CA TYR A 29 39.14 7.33 25.11
C TYR A 29 39.49 8.81 24.83
N LYS A 30 40.78 9.11 24.62
CA LYS A 30 41.24 10.48 24.32
C LYS A 30 40.57 11.08 23.08
N ARG A 31 40.33 10.24 22.06
CA ARG A 31 39.69 10.66 20.81
C ARG A 31 38.19 10.94 21.01
N ARG A 32 37.50 10.16 21.83
CA ARG A 32 36.09 10.42 22.19
C ARG A 32 35.93 11.75 22.93
N VAL A 33 36.81 12.03 23.89
CA VAL A 33 36.80 13.30 24.62
C VAL A 33 37.06 14.48 23.67
N TYR A 34 38.04 14.34 22.77
CA TYR A 34 38.32 15.34 21.76
C TYR A 34 37.13 15.60 20.83
N GLU A 35 36.49 14.55 20.31
CA GLU A 35 35.31 14.67 19.44
C GLU A 35 34.11 15.27 20.17
N SER A 36 33.91 14.96 21.46
CA SER A 36 32.87 15.60 22.27
C SER A 36 33.12 17.08 22.52
N ALA A 37 34.39 17.49 22.64
CA ALA A 37 34.77 18.89 22.81
C ALA A 37 34.64 19.69 21.50
N LEU A 38 34.79 19.02 20.35
CA LEU A 38 34.58 19.61 19.02
C LEU A 38 33.12 19.59 18.55
N ALA A 39 32.21 18.96 19.30
CA ALA A 39 30.82 18.89 18.90
C ALA A 39 30.23 20.31 18.78
N PRO A 40 29.48 20.61 17.70
CA PRO A 40 28.89 21.93 17.52
C PRO A 40 27.90 22.23 18.65
N ILE A 41 28.01 23.42 19.24
CA ILE A 41 27.03 23.89 20.22
C ILE A 41 25.80 24.36 19.44
N LEU A 42 24.67 23.69 19.64
CA LEU A 42 23.41 24.10 19.06
C LEU A 42 22.82 25.27 19.87
N PRO A 43 22.20 26.26 19.23
CA PRO A 43 21.44 27.27 19.96
C PRO A 43 20.26 26.61 20.67
N LYS A 44 19.94 27.10 21.87
CA LYS A 44 18.91 26.51 22.76
C LYS A 44 17.55 26.31 22.06
N GLN A 45 17.18 27.25 21.19
CA GLN A 45 15.96 27.17 20.38
C GLN A 45 15.93 25.92 19.49
N LEU A 46 17.03 25.64 18.78
CA LEU A 46 17.15 24.43 17.95
C LEU A 46 17.21 23.15 18.79
N GLU A 47 17.81 23.19 19.98
CA GLU A 47 17.81 22.03 20.88
C GLU A 47 16.40 21.67 21.36
N GLU A 48 15.58 22.67 21.67
CA GLU A 48 14.19 22.49 22.09
C GLU A 48 13.34 21.91 20.95
N GLU A 49 13.50 22.41 19.73
CA GLU A 49 12.82 21.88 18.53
C GLU A 49 13.20 20.41 18.25
N ILE A 50 14.49 20.07 18.32
CA ILE A 50 14.96 18.68 18.10
C ILE A 50 14.47 17.75 19.22
N LYS A 51 14.42 18.20 20.47
CA LYS A 51 13.88 17.42 21.59
C LYS A 51 12.37 17.18 21.42
N GLN A 52 11.64 18.17 20.92
CA GLN A 52 10.22 18.02 20.61
C GLN A 52 9.99 17.04 19.47
N LEU A 53 10.77 17.09 18.38
CA LEU A 53 10.70 16.15 17.25
C LEU A 53 11.07 14.70 17.64
N ASN A 54 11.94 14.51 18.63
CA ASN A 54 12.34 13.18 19.08
C ASN A 54 11.53 12.66 20.28
N ASN A 55 10.51 13.41 20.72
CA ASN A 55 9.67 13.00 21.84
C ASN A 55 8.66 11.94 21.37
N PRO A 56 8.69 10.71 21.90
CA PRO A 56 7.76 9.65 21.51
C PRO A 56 6.29 9.96 21.88
N TYR A 57 6.05 10.97 22.70
CA TYR A 57 4.71 11.44 23.09
C TYR A 57 4.26 12.69 22.31
N ASN A 58 5.07 13.20 21.39
CA ASN A 58 4.69 14.33 20.56
C ASN A 58 3.91 13.84 19.34
N ILE A 59 2.60 14.04 19.36
CA ILE A 59 1.67 13.64 18.29
C ILE A 59 2.09 14.26 16.94
N TYR A 60 2.70 15.45 16.98
CA TYR A 60 3.17 16.21 15.82
C TYR A 60 4.57 15.81 15.32
N ALA A 61 5.32 15.01 16.09
CA ALA A 61 6.65 14.53 15.68
C ALA A 61 6.58 13.36 14.69
N THR A 62 5.53 12.54 14.79
CA THR A 62 5.23 11.45 13.83
C THR A 62 4.58 11.94 12.54
N SER A 63 4.04 13.17 12.51
CA SER A 63 3.55 13.77 11.28
C SER A 63 4.72 14.37 10.48
N SER A 64 5.36 13.54 9.66
CA SER A 64 6.21 14.02 8.57
C SER A 64 5.50 15.12 7.78
N PRO A 65 6.17 16.19 7.31
CA PRO A 65 5.50 17.35 6.71
C PRO A 65 4.79 17.09 5.37
N GLN A 66 4.82 15.87 4.82
CA GLN A 66 4.31 15.56 3.48
C GLN A 66 3.80 14.11 3.34
N LYS A 67 3.10 13.60 4.35
CA LYS A 67 2.10 12.58 4.08
C LYS A 67 0.80 13.17 4.55
N GLU A 68 0.04 13.72 3.60
CA GLU A 68 -1.39 13.90 3.76
C GLU A 68 -1.95 12.51 4.07
N PHE A 69 -1.97 12.16 5.35
CA PHE A 69 -2.73 11.03 5.85
C PHE A 69 -4.19 11.46 5.73
N PHE A 70 -4.69 11.45 4.49
CA PHE A 70 -6.12 11.44 4.24
C PHE A 70 -6.68 10.30 5.08
N GLY A 71 -7.71 10.58 5.88
CA GLY A 71 -8.43 9.54 6.58
C GLY A 71 -8.83 8.43 5.60
N GLU A 72 -9.06 7.20 6.09
CA GLU A 72 -9.47 6.07 5.23
C GLU A 72 -10.66 6.41 4.32
N ASN A 73 -11.49 7.38 4.72
CA ASN A 73 -12.69 7.85 4.02
C ASN A 73 -12.52 9.16 3.23
N GLU A 74 -11.36 9.82 3.30
CA GLU A 74 -11.11 11.08 2.60
C GLU A 74 -10.52 10.80 1.23
N PHE A 75 -11.03 11.50 0.21
CA PHE A 75 -10.57 11.35 -1.17
C PHE A 75 -9.77 12.58 -1.59
N SER A 76 -8.64 12.35 -2.24
CA SER A 76 -7.88 13.43 -2.88
C SER A 76 -8.65 13.99 -4.08
N LEU A 77 -8.38 15.25 -4.45
CA LEU A 77 -8.94 15.87 -5.66
C LEU A 77 -8.68 15.03 -6.92
N TYR A 78 -7.51 14.38 -6.99
CA TYR A 78 -7.16 13.49 -8.10
C TYR A 78 -8.01 12.20 -8.12
N GLU A 79 -8.30 11.63 -6.95
CA GLU A 79 -9.13 10.44 -6.83
C GLU A 79 -10.57 10.75 -7.24
N LEU A 80 -11.11 11.91 -6.84
CA LEU A 80 -12.43 12.38 -7.24
C LEU A 80 -12.52 12.54 -8.77
N ALA A 81 -11.53 13.18 -9.39
CA ALA A 81 -11.47 13.32 -10.85
C ALA A 81 -11.40 11.95 -11.56
N LEU A 82 -10.69 10.98 -10.98
CA LEU A 82 -10.62 9.61 -11.50
C LEU A 82 -11.97 8.90 -11.38
N ILE A 83 -12.68 9.05 -10.26
CA ILE A 83 -14.02 8.50 -10.05
C ILE A 83 -15.00 9.06 -11.10
N GLU A 84 -14.96 10.36 -11.37
CA GLU A 84 -15.78 10.98 -12.41
C GLU A 84 -15.46 10.41 -13.80
N LYS A 85 -14.17 10.24 -14.11
CA LYS A 85 -13.72 9.65 -15.37
C LYS A 85 -14.21 8.21 -15.52
N LEU A 86 -14.13 7.40 -14.47
CA LEU A 86 -14.61 6.00 -14.48
C LEU A 86 -16.13 5.92 -14.65
N ASN A 87 -16.87 6.77 -13.94
CA ASN A 87 -18.32 6.85 -14.09
C ASN A 87 -18.73 7.22 -15.52
N LYS A 88 -18.01 8.19 -16.13
CA LYS A 88 -18.24 8.55 -17.52
C LYS A 88 -17.91 7.38 -18.44
N TRP A 89 -16.77 6.72 -18.24
CA TRP A 89 -16.30 5.59 -19.03
C TRP A 89 -17.31 4.42 -19.04
N ILE A 90 -17.75 3.97 -17.87
CA ILE A 90 -18.75 2.88 -17.73
C ILE A 90 -20.04 3.23 -18.47
N LYS A 91 -20.51 4.49 -18.36
CA LYS A 91 -21.72 4.96 -19.05
C LYS A 91 -21.54 5.05 -20.57
N THR A 92 -20.37 5.49 -21.04
CA THR A 92 -20.11 5.67 -22.48
C THR A 92 -19.86 4.36 -23.20
N GLU A 93 -19.21 3.38 -22.57
CA GLU A 93 -18.86 2.13 -23.23
C GLU A 93 -20.03 1.15 -23.31
N GLY A 94 -21.04 1.27 -22.43
CA GLY A 94 -22.25 0.45 -22.50
C GLY A 94 -21.99 -1.04 -22.23
N PHE A 95 -21.18 -1.34 -21.21
CA PHE A 95 -20.89 -2.72 -20.80
C PHE A 95 -22.17 -3.47 -20.43
N ARG A 96 -22.34 -4.67 -21.00
CA ARG A 96 -23.48 -5.56 -20.71
C ARG A 96 -23.15 -6.60 -19.64
N LEU A 97 -21.88 -6.90 -19.46
CA LEU A 97 -21.38 -7.87 -18.51
C LEU A 97 -20.34 -7.27 -17.60
N MET A 98 -20.39 -7.72 -16.36
CA MET A 98 -19.35 -7.49 -15.37
C MET A 98 -19.15 -8.80 -14.61
N ALA A 99 -17.90 -9.22 -14.48
CA ALA A 99 -17.50 -10.35 -13.65
C ALA A 99 -16.49 -9.84 -12.62
N ILE A 100 -16.70 -10.19 -11.35
CA ILE A 100 -15.75 -9.85 -10.28
C ILE A 100 -14.81 -11.03 -10.11
N CYS A 101 -13.52 -10.77 -10.31
CA CYS A 101 -12.48 -11.77 -10.18
C CYS A 101 -11.60 -11.50 -8.97
N HIS A 102 -11.18 -12.57 -8.31
CA HIS A 102 -10.03 -12.56 -7.42
C HIS A 102 -8.75 -12.62 -8.24
N THR A 103 -7.76 -11.82 -7.89
CA THR A 103 -6.45 -11.80 -8.55
C THR A 103 -5.34 -11.99 -7.54
N ASN A 104 -4.45 -12.94 -7.80
CA ASN A 104 -3.19 -13.06 -7.09
C ASN A 104 -2.14 -12.13 -7.67
N PHE A 105 -1.12 -11.81 -6.88
CA PHE A 105 -0.01 -10.99 -7.35
C PHE A 105 0.80 -11.70 -8.46
N VAL A 106 1.05 -10.97 -9.55
CA VAL A 106 1.79 -11.45 -10.72
C VAL A 106 2.75 -10.35 -11.19
N LYS A 107 3.81 -10.75 -11.90
CA LYS A 107 4.70 -9.82 -12.60
C LYS A 107 3.94 -8.97 -13.61
N GLU A 108 4.30 -7.69 -13.69
CA GLU A 108 3.65 -6.71 -14.55
C GLU A 108 3.63 -7.10 -16.04
N ASP A 109 4.70 -7.72 -16.55
CA ASP A 109 4.78 -8.15 -17.96
C ASP A 109 3.70 -9.17 -18.33
N VAL A 110 3.46 -10.13 -17.43
CA VAL A 110 2.46 -11.19 -17.63
C VAL A 110 1.06 -10.59 -17.54
N LEU A 111 0.84 -9.67 -16.58
CA LEU A 111 -0.40 -8.93 -16.43
C LEU A 111 -0.70 -8.09 -17.68
N TRP A 112 0.32 -7.42 -18.25
CA TRP A 112 0.18 -6.61 -19.44
C TRP A 112 -0.19 -7.44 -20.67
N LEU A 113 0.47 -8.59 -20.86
CA LEU A 113 0.11 -9.54 -21.92
C LEU A 113 -1.32 -10.06 -21.78
N ALA A 114 -1.73 -10.41 -20.56
CA ALA A 114 -3.10 -10.87 -20.29
C ALA A 114 -4.12 -9.76 -20.57
N LYS A 115 -3.88 -8.52 -20.11
CA LYS A 115 -4.73 -7.34 -20.39
C LYS A 115 -4.92 -7.13 -21.89
N ASN A 116 -3.86 -7.25 -22.68
CA ASN A 116 -3.96 -7.12 -24.14
C ASN A 116 -4.77 -8.26 -24.76
N LYS A 117 -4.62 -9.49 -24.27
CA LYS A 117 -5.41 -10.63 -24.74
C LYS A 117 -6.90 -10.44 -24.43
N PHE A 118 -7.24 -10.02 -23.21
CA PHE A 118 -8.63 -9.70 -22.84
C PHE A 118 -9.23 -8.63 -23.77
N ARG A 119 -8.47 -7.56 -24.08
CA ARG A 119 -8.93 -6.51 -25.00
C ARG A 119 -9.20 -7.00 -26.42
N LEU A 120 -8.35 -7.90 -26.94
CA LEU A 120 -8.58 -8.51 -28.26
C LEU A 120 -9.89 -9.29 -28.30
N GLU A 121 -10.32 -9.83 -27.17
CA GLU A 121 -11.56 -10.58 -26.99
C GLU A 121 -12.73 -9.69 -26.53
N GLY A 122 -12.55 -8.37 -26.52
CA GLY A 122 -13.59 -7.41 -26.15
C GLY A 122 -13.93 -7.38 -24.65
N ILE A 123 -12.97 -7.81 -23.81
CA ILE A 123 -13.07 -7.78 -22.36
C ILE A 123 -12.09 -6.73 -21.82
N GLU A 124 -12.61 -5.78 -21.04
CA GLU A 124 -11.80 -4.75 -20.40
C GLU A 124 -11.46 -5.15 -18.96
N PHE A 125 -10.16 -5.15 -18.65
CA PHE A 125 -9.63 -5.43 -17.32
C PHE A 125 -9.49 -4.13 -16.52
N CYS A 126 -10.12 -4.06 -15.36
CA CYS A 126 -10.22 -2.84 -14.57
C CYS A 126 -9.44 -2.95 -13.25
N ASP A 127 -8.21 -2.47 -13.25
CA ASP A 127 -7.23 -2.62 -12.16
C ASP A 127 -7.15 -1.36 -11.27
N TYR A 128 -8.27 -0.97 -10.67
CA TYR A 128 -8.31 0.19 -9.78
C TYR A 128 -8.42 -0.25 -8.32
N PRO A 129 -7.86 0.53 -7.38
CA PRO A 129 -7.95 0.20 -5.97
C PRO A 129 -9.41 0.15 -5.52
N SER A 130 -9.70 -0.83 -4.66
CA SER A 130 -11.06 -1.12 -4.17
C SER A 130 -11.72 0.09 -3.52
N LYS A 131 -10.95 0.99 -2.86
CA LYS A 131 -11.45 2.27 -2.34
C LYS A 131 -12.13 3.13 -3.42
N ILE A 132 -11.50 3.25 -4.59
CA ILE A 132 -12.02 4.02 -5.73
C ILE A 132 -13.23 3.32 -6.33
N LEU A 133 -13.14 1.99 -6.55
CA LEU A 133 -14.22 1.22 -7.15
C LEU A 133 -15.49 1.21 -6.28
N LYS A 134 -15.34 1.09 -4.96
CA LYS A 134 -16.47 1.22 -4.00
C LYS A 134 -17.18 2.56 -4.18
N LYS A 135 -16.41 3.65 -4.30
CA LYS A 135 -16.96 4.99 -4.51
C LYS A 135 -17.66 5.16 -5.87
N VAL A 136 -17.13 4.55 -6.91
CA VAL A 136 -17.79 4.48 -8.24
C VAL A 136 -19.12 3.72 -8.12
N PHE A 137 -19.14 2.63 -7.33
CA PHE A 137 -20.32 1.78 -7.20
C PHE A 137 -21.44 2.35 -6.31
N GLU A 138 -21.12 3.22 -5.36
CA GLU A 138 -22.08 3.80 -4.40
C GLU A 138 -23.35 4.38 -5.04
N ASN A 139 -23.23 5.04 -6.20
CA ASN A 139 -24.36 5.68 -6.89
C ASN A 139 -24.74 4.96 -8.20
N SER A 140 -24.42 3.66 -8.27
CA SER A 140 -24.61 2.82 -9.45
C SER A 140 -25.51 1.63 -9.11
N PRO A 141 -26.10 0.94 -10.11
CA PRO A 141 -26.82 -0.31 -9.86
C PRO A 141 -25.94 -1.41 -9.26
N TYR A 142 -24.61 -1.23 -9.25
CA TYR A 142 -23.62 -2.16 -8.71
C TYR A 142 -23.31 -1.92 -7.23
N GLN A 143 -24.05 -1.06 -6.54
CA GLN A 143 -23.80 -0.74 -5.13
C GLN A 143 -23.73 -2.00 -4.24
N ASN A 144 -24.59 -2.99 -4.48
CA ASN A 144 -24.58 -4.26 -3.73
C ASN A 144 -23.29 -5.07 -3.95
N LEU A 145 -22.64 -4.88 -5.10
CA LEU A 145 -21.42 -5.58 -5.46
C LEU A 145 -20.17 -4.98 -4.81
N SER A 146 -20.28 -3.78 -4.23
CA SER A 146 -19.20 -3.13 -3.48
C SER A 146 -18.67 -3.98 -2.32
N ASN A 147 -19.52 -4.84 -1.74
CA ASN A 147 -19.15 -5.77 -0.67
C ASN A 147 -18.16 -6.85 -1.11
N PHE A 148 -18.15 -7.19 -2.39
CA PHE A 148 -17.22 -8.18 -2.95
C PHE A 148 -15.85 -7.58 -3.28
N LEU A 149 -15.71 -6.25 -3.25
CA LEU A 149 -14.44 -5.57 -3.49
C LEU A 149 -13.59 -5.61 -2.21
N ILE A 150 -12.62 -6.50 -2.19
CA ILE A 150 -11.61 -6.64 -1.14
C ILE A 150 -10.35 -5.93 -1.62
N ASP A 151 -9.70 -5.19 -0.74
CA ASP A 151 -8.56 -4.37 -1.12
C ASP A 151 -7.44 -5.24 -1.72
N GLU A 152 -6.86 -4.75 -2.82
CA GLU A 152 -5.70 -5.31 -3.56
C GLU A 152 -5.85 -6.69 -4.22
N CYS A 153 -6.92 -7.42 -3.93
CA CYS A 153 -7.09 -8.78 -4.46
C CYS A 153 -8.29 -8.95 -5.39
N THR A 154 -9.03 -7.89 -5.69
CA THR A 154 -10.24 -7.97 -6.53
C THR A 154 -10.17 -7.06 -7.73
N CYS A 155 -10.53 -7.60 -8.89
CA CYS A 155 -10.56 -6.90 -10.17
C CYS A 155 -11.88 -7.20 -10.89
N PRO A 156 -12.68 -6.18 -11.23
CA PRO A 156 -13.79 -6.35 -12.16
C PRO A 156 -13.29 -6.47 -13.61
N LEU A 157 -13.89 -7.39 -14.36
CA LEU A 157 -13.77 -7.54 -15.81
C LEU A 157 -15.09 -7.09 -16.45
N PHE A 158 -15.01 -6.26 -17.47
CA PHE A 158 -16.18 -5.75 -18.18
C PHE A 158 -16.26 -6.32 -19.59
N GLY A 159 -17.44 -6.80 -19.98
CA GLY A 159 -17.72 -7.30 -21.33
C GLY A 159 -18.75 -6.41 -22.04
N LYS A 160 -18.50 -6.09 -23.31
CA LYS A 160 -19.43 -5.32 -24.14
C LYS A 160 -20.63 -6.15 -24.60
N GLU A 161 -20.41 -7.43 -24.90
CA GLU A 161 -21.42 -8.33 -25.46
C GLU A 161 -21.74 -9.48 -24.51
N ALA A 162 -22.99 -9.95 -24.53
CA ALA A 162 -23.46 -11.03 -23.65
C ALA A 162 -22.77 -12.39 -23.92
N GLU A 163 -22.30 -12.58 -25.15
CA GLU A 163 -21.65 -13.82 -25.60
C GLU A 163 -20.27 -14.01 -24.97
N ASN A 164 -19.67 -12.91 -24.48
CA ASN A 164 -18.35 -12.87 -23.87
C ASN A 164 -18.27 -13.61 -22.53
N ILE A 165 -19.38 -14.07 -21.94
CA ILE A 165 -19.37 -14.86 -20.69
C ILE A 165 -18.52 -16.11 -20.87
N SER A 166 -18.81 -16.89 -21.90
CA SER A 166 -18.15 -18.17 -22.15
C SER A 166 -16.65 -17.96 -22.40
N VAL A 167 -16.33 -16.92 -23.16
CA VAL A 167 -14.97 -16.51 -23.49
C VAL A 167 -14.22 -16.07 -22.24
N LEU A 168 -14.85 -15.25 -21.38
CA LEU A 168 -14.27 -14.76 -20.13
C LEU A 168 -13.90 -15.93 -19.20
N PHE A 169 -14.82 -16.88 -18.98
CA PHE A 169 -14.52 -18.05 -18.14
C PHE A 169 -13.40 -18.91 -18.75
N ASN A 170 -13.39 -19.09 -20.07
CA ASN A 170 -12.36 -19.84 -20.78
C ASN A 170 -10.99 -19.15 -20.78
N GLN A 171 -10.94 -17.82 -20.72
CA GLN A 171 -9.67 -17.10 -20.56
C GLN A 171 -9.19 -17.11 -19.13
N CYS A 172 -10.08 -16.87 -18.17
CA CYS A 172 -9.71 -16.90 -16.76
C CYS A 172 -9.15 -18.27 -16.37
N SER A 173 -9.70 -19.36 -16.90
CA SER A 173 -9.18 -20.71 -16.63
C SER A 173 -7.78 -20.98 -17.17
N GLN A 174 -7.30 -20.21 -18.16
CA GLN A 174 -5.93 -20.34 -18.68
C GLN A 174 -4.89 -19.73 -17.73
N TYR A 175 -5.31 -18.83 -16.85
CA TYR A 175 -4.43 -18.11 -15.95
C TYR A 175 -4.64 -18.58 -14.52
N SER A 176 -3.61 -19.19 -13.92
CA SER A 176 -3.67 -19.72 -12.54
C SER A 176 -3.78 -18.65 -11.45
N TRP A 177 -3.82 -17.37 -11.81
CA TRP A 177 -3.77 -16.25 -10.88
C TRP A 177 -5.07 -15.43 -10.88
N ILE A 178 -6.03 -15.72 -11.75
CA ILE A 178 -7.31 -15.03 -11.81
C ILE A 178 -8.45 -16.03 -11.63
N PHE A 179 -9.38 -15.71 -10.73
CA PHE A 179 -10.49 -16.59 -10.38
C PHE A 179 -11.80 -15.82 -10.36
N PRO A 180 -12.78 -16.13 -11.22
CA PRO A 180 -14.07 -15.48 -11.18
C PRO A 180 -14.84 -15.90 -9.92
N ILE A 181 -15.34 -14.91 -9.16
CA ILE A 181 -16.12 -15.11 -7.94
C ILE A 181 -17.63 -15.01 -8.24
N GLY A 182 -18.01 -14.07 -9.11
CA GLY A 182 -19.41 -13.78 -9.43
C GLY A 182 -19.59 -12.86 -10.62
#